data_AF-A3WE65-F1
#
_entry.id   AF-A3WE65-F1
#
_cell.length_a   1.000
_cell.length_b   1.000
_cell.length_c   1.000
_cell.angle_alpha   90.00
_cell.angle_beta   90.00
_cell.angle_gamma   90.00
#
_symmetry.space_group_name_H-M   'P 1'
#
loop_
_entity.id
_entity.type
_entity.pdbx_description
1 polymer ?
#
loop_
_entity_poly.entity_id
_entity_poly.type
_entity_poly.pdbx_seq_one_letter_code
_entity_poly.pdbx_strand_id
1 'polypeptide(L)' 'MERALKLVAASLPLVFAFAFLVPVIDQGMRALGLGAPFGLSTLTFALIVGGAWGLFAQVTGRWI' A
#
# COMPACT_ATOMS: atom_id res chain seq x y z
N MET A 1 3.05 24.03 14.31
CA MET A 1 2.07 23.62 13.28
C MET A 1 2.73 23.23 11.97
N GLU A 2 3.55 24.09 11.36
CA GLU A 2 4.15 23.84 10.03
C GLU A 2 4.94 22.52 9.92
N ARG A 3 5.79 22.18 10.88
CA ARG A 3 6.58 20.93 10.87
C ARG A 3 5.71 19.67 10.90
N ALA A 4 4.65 19.67 11.71
CA ALA A 4 3.73 18.54 11.80
C ALA A 4 2.98 18.34 10.47
N LEU A 5 2.51 19.44 9.87
CA LEU A 5 1.85 19.40 8.57
C LEU A 5 2.78 18.86 7.47
N LYS A 6 4.05 19.29 7.45
CA LYS A 6 5.05 18.77 6.52
C LYS A 6 5.31 17.27 6.70
N LEU A 7 5.38 16.79 7.93
CA LEU A 7 5.56 15.36 8.21
C LEU A 7 4.36 14.52 7.76
N VAL A 8 3.13 15.00 8.04
CA VAL A 8 1.91 14.32 7.58
C VAL A 8 1.84 14.31 6.06
N ALA A 9 2.07 15.46 5.41
CA ALA A 9 2.08 15.55 3.96
C ALA A 9 3.15 14.64 3.34
N ALA A 10 4.33 14.57 3.95
CA ALA A 10 5.39 13.70 3.49
C ALA A 10 5.01 12.21 3.62
N SER A 11 4.31 11.79 4.68
CA SER A 11 3.94 10.39 4.90
C SER A 11 2.68 9.92 4.16
N LEU A 12 1.97 10.83 3.47
CA LEU A 12 0.73 10.53 2.75
C LEU A 12 0.84 9.33 1.79
N PRO A 13 1.92 9.13 1.00
CA PRO A 13 2.03 7.97 0.11
C PRO A 13 1.96 6.65 0.88
N LEU A 14 2.65 6.56 2.01
CA LEU A 14 2.66 5.36 2.83
C LEU A 14 1.29 5.14 3.51
N VAL A 15 0.69 6.21 4.04
CA VAL A 15 -0.66 6.15 4.63
C VAL A 15 -1.67 5.68 3.59
N PHE A 16 -1.64 6.25 2.38
CA PHE A 16 -2.51 5.83 1.28
C PHE A 16 -2.28 4.37 0.89
N ALA A 17 -1.04 3.92 0.83
CA ALA A 17 -0.73 2.54 0.50
C ALA A 17 -1.36 1.55 1.49
N PHE A 18 -1.20 1.76 2.80
CA PHE A 18 -1.75 0.84 3.79
C PHE A 18 -3.25 1.01 4.02
N ALA A 19 -3.76 2.24 4.01
CA ALA A 19 -5.17 2.51 4.31
C ALA A 19 -6.10 2.26 3.11
N PHE A 20 -5.58 2.31 1.88
CA PHE A 20 -6.39 2.17 0.67
C PHE A 20 -5.88 1.05 -0.25
N LEU A 21 -4.62 1.12 -0.69
CA LEU A 21 -4.11 0.21 -1.72
C LEU A 21 -4.09 -1.26 -1.25
N VAL A 22 -3.61 -1.51 -0.03
CA VAL A 22 -3.59 -2.86 0.57
C VAL A 22 -5.02 -3.46 0.64
N PRO A 23 -6.03 -2.78 1.24
CA PRO A 23 -7.40 -3.26 1.22
C PRO A 23 -7.96 -3.51 -0.18
N VAL A 24 -7.68 -2.63 -1.15
CA VAL A 24 -8.16 -2.79 -2.53
C VAL A 24 -7.58 -4.05 -3.18
N ILE A 25 -6.28 -4.32 -2.98
CA ILE A 25 -5.64 -5.53 -3.50
C ILE A 25 -6.22 -6.78 -2.82
N ASP A 26 -6.26 -6.82 -1.48
CA ASP A 26 -6.76 -7.99 -0.75
C ASP A 26 -8.23 -8.29 -1.09
N GLN A 27 -9.09 -7.29 -1.03
CA GLN A 27 -10.52 -7.44 -1.33
C GLN A 27 -10.76 -7.73 -2.81
N GLY A 28 -10.01 -7.08 -3.71
CA GLY A 28 -10.10 -7.33 -5.14
C GLY A 28 -9.72 -8.77 -5.50
N MET A 29 -8.62 -9.28 -4.93
CA MET A 29 -8.22 -10.68 -5.11
C MET A 29 -9.29 -11.65 -4.62
N ARG A 30 -9.83 -11.43 -3.42
CA ARG A 30 -10.90 -12.27 -2.86
C ARG A 30 -12.17 -12.22 -3.71
N ALA A 31 -12.58 -11.04 -4.15
CA ALA A 31 -13.78 -10.85 -4.97
C ALA A 31 -13.67 -11.53 -6.34
N LEU A 32 -12.45 -11.58 -6.90
CA LEU A 32 -12.16 -12.25 -8.17
C LEU A 32 -11.83 -13.75 -8.01
N GLY A 33 -11.80 -14.28 -6.79
CA GLY A 33 -11.40 -15.66 -6.51
C GLY A 33 -9.93 -15.94 -6.81
N LEU A 34 -9.08 -14.91 -6.83
CA LEU A 34 -7.64 -15.03 -7.08
C LEU A 34 -6.92 -15.44 -5.80
N GLY A 35 -6.28 -16.60 -5.83
CA GLY A 35 -5.31 -16.99 -4.81
C GLY A 35 -4.03 -16.17 -4.91
N ALA A 36 -3.43 -15.83 -3.77
CA ALA A 36 -2.09 -15.27 -3.77
C ALA A 36 -1.03 -16.34 -4.09
N PRO A 37 0.07 -15.97 -4.78
CA PRO A 37 1.11 -16.91 -5.15
C PRO A 37 1.89 -17.40 -3.93
N PHE A 38 2.67 -18.48 -4.10
CA PHE A 38 3.59 -19.03 -3.10
C PHE A 38 2.91 -19.50 -1.79
N GLY A 39 1.62 -19.82 -1.85
CA GLY A 39 0.85 -20.26 -0.68
C GLY A 39 0.58 -19.15 0.35
N LEU A 40 0.78 -17.88 -0.03
CA LEU A 40 0.49 -16.74 0.84
C LEU A 40 -1.01 -16.52 1.01
N SER A 41 -1.38 -15.88 2.11
CA SER A 41 -2.71 -15.26 2.19
C SER A 41 -2.78 -14.04 1.28
N THR A 42 -3.96 -13.71 0.78
CA THR A 42 -4.20 -12.51 -0.04
C THR A 42 -3.83 -11.23 0.71
N LEU A 43 -4.06 -11.19 2.04
CA LEU A 43 -3.68 -10.05 2.88
C LEU A 43 -2.16 -9.87 2.98
N THR A 44 -1.43 -10.97 3.22
CA THR A 44 0.03 -10.93 3.28
C THR A 44 0.61 -10.47 1.95
N PHE A 45 0.09 -10.99 0.84
CA PHE A 45 0.50 -10.56 -0.49
C PHE A 45 0.19 -9.08 -0.74
N ALA A 46 -1.01 -8.62 -0.40
CA ALA A 46 -1.41 -7.23 -0.52
C ALA A 46 -0.52 -6.30 0.31
N LEU A 47 -0.18 -6.66 1.55
CA LEU A 47 0.74 -5.91 2.41
C LEU A 47 2.13 -5.78 1.78
N ILE A 48 2.66 -6.86 1.20
CA ILE A 48 3.97 -6.83 0.53
C ILE A 48 3.92 -5.93 -0.69
N VAL A 49 2.96 -6.13 -1.60
CA VAL A 49 2.87 -5.37 -2.85
C VAL A 49 2.53 -3.91 -2.58
N GLY A 50 1.45 -3.66 -1.84
CA GLY A 50 1.00 -2.32 -1.51
C GLY A 50 2.01 -1.57 -0.64
N GLY A 51 2.59 -2.22 0.37
CA GLY A 51 3.61 -1.63 1.24
C GLY A 51 4.90 -1.29 0.49
N ALA A 52 5.40 -2.19 -0.36
CA ALA A 52 6.59 -1.94 -1.17
C ALA A 52 6.34 -0.80 -2.18
N TRP A 53 5.18 -0.78 -2.83
CA TRP A 53 4.83 0.28 -3.78
C TRP A 53 4.63 1.64 -3.09
N GLY A 54 4.02 1.64 -1.91
CA GLY A 54 3.89 2.82 -1.06
C GLY A 54 5.24 3.36 -0.60
N LEU A 55 6.16 2.48 -0.21
CA LEU A 55 7.53 2.85 0.17
C LEU A 55 8.30 3.42 -1.04
N PHE A 56 8.15 2.80 -2.22
CA PHE A 56 8.70 3.34 -3.46
C PHE A 56 8.19 4.76 -3.73
N ALA A 57 6.87 4.98 -3.63
CA ALA A 57 6.28 6.30 -3.82
C ALA A 57 6.71 7.32 -2.76
N GLN A 58 6.87 6.86 -1.50
CA GLN A 58 7.37 7.68 -0.39
C GLN A 58 8.80 8.18 -0.62
N VAL A 59 9.66 7.35 -1.21
CA VAL A 59 11.08 7.67 -1.43
C VAL A 59 11.27 8.47 -2.73
N THR A 60 10.57 8.10 -3.80
CA THR A 60 10.77 8.68 -5.13
C THR A 60 9.86 9.88 -5.42
N GLY A 61 8.81 10.08 -4.61
CA GLY A 61 7.80 11.12 -4.84
C GLY A 61 6.86 10.83 -6.01
N ARG A 62 6.90 9.61 -6.60
CA ARG A 62 6.08 9.21 -7.74
C ARG A 62 5.64 7.76 -7.65
N TRP A 63 4.53 7.42 -8.30
CA TRP A 63 3.98 6.06 -8.28
C TRP A 63 4.44 5.19 -9.46
N ILE A 64 5.09 5.80 -10.47
CA ILE A 64 5.60 5.17 -11.71
C ILE A 64 6.97 5.78 -12.01
#